data_AF-A0A5J4PL29-F1
#
_entry.id   AF-A0A5J4PL29-F1
#
_cell.length_a   1.000
_cell.length_b   1.000
_cell.length_c   1.000
_cell.angle_alpha   90.00
_cell.angle_beta   90.00
_cell.angle_gamma   90.00
#
_symmetry.space_group_name_H-M   'P 1'
#
loop_
_entity.id
_entity.type
_entity.pdbx_description
1 polymer ?
#
loop_
_entity_poly.entity_id
_entity_poly.type
_entity_poly.pdbx_seq_one_letter_code
_entity_poly.pdbx_strand_id
1 'polypeptide(L)'
;VNKYRNAHDKEEKRELERFISDIKGKLKTEIKKDDKNKTELIKWQKEYNDLNAPLLFELNAKEEKARQKKINEAQKMVSKYEAIIEDIKNNKIYQNAFEWRLEFPEILDEDGSFIGFDAIIGNPPYMQLQLMGEMADVYQRMDYQVYERMGDIYCLFYELGYNLLKPEGHLSFITSNKWMRAGYGAKMRKFFVEKTNPKLLIDFAGVKVFDEATVDVNIMTCQKASNQHKTETCQIKKDFNIEITKLSDYFNIHKIVSTFGESATTSFVILSDIEKRIKEKIEKVGTPLKDWDIQINYGIKTGYNEAFIIDGKTKDELIAKSSKNAEIIRPILRGRD
;
A
#
# COMPACT_ATOMS: atom_id res chain seq x y z
N VAL A 1 30.76 4.91 -9.78
CA VAL A 1 30.20 4.10 -8.66
C VAL A 1 31.24 3.43 -7.79
N ASN A 2 32.28 2.78 -8.35
CA ASN A 2 33.43 2.32 -7.52
C ASN A 2 34.02 3.43 -6.63
N LYS A 3 34.19 4.65 -7.15
CA LYS A 3 34.63 5.80 -6.33
C LYS A 3 33.63 6.22 -5.25
N TYR A 4 32.32 6.06 -5.47
CA TYR A 4 31.29 6.42 -4.49
C TYR A 4 31.19 5.42 -3.34
N ARG A 5 31.30 4.12 -3.65
CA ARG A 5 31.28 3.05 -2.63
C ARG A 5 32.56 2.98 -1.81
N ASN A 6 33.68 3.37 -2.41
CA ASN A 6 35.00 3.34 -1.78
C ASN A 6 35.49 4.73 -1.33
N ALA A 7 34.62 5.75 -1.32
CA ALA A 7 35.00 7.09 -0.89
C ALA A 7 35.53 7.04 0.55
N HIS A 8 36.76 7.52 0.76
CA HIS A 8 37.45 7.38 2.05
C HIS A 8 37.19 8.55 2.99
N ASP A 9 36.59 9.64 2.50
CA ASP A 9 36.19 10.79 3.30
C ASP A 9 34.84 11.40 2.88
N LYS A 10 34.33 12.29 3.73
CA LYS A 10 33.03 12.96 3.54
C LYS A 10 33.04 13.96 2.38
N GLU A 11 34.19 14.46 1.97
CA GLU A 11 34.33 15.50 0.95
C GLU A 11 34.24 14.87 -0.45
N GLU A 12 34.94 13.76 -0.66
CA GLU A 12 34.88 12.93 -1.87
C GLU A 12 33.45 12.41 -2.11
N LYS A 13 32.75 12.00 -1.05
CA LYS A 13 31.33 11.61 -1.13
C LYS A 13 30.43 12.78 -1.54
N ARG A 14 30.64 13.98 -0.99
CA ARG A 14 29.85 15.18 -1.34
C ARG A 14 30.09 15.64 -2.78
N GLU A 15 31.32 15.52 -3.29
CA GLU A 15 31.61 15.83 -4.70
C GLU A 15 30.89 14.86 -5.63
N LEU A 16 30.87 13.57 -5.30
CA LEU A 16 30.13 12.57 -6.07
C LEU A 16 28.62 12.76 -6.00
N GLU A 17 28.06 13.14 -4.85
CA GLU A 17 26.64 13.51 -4.70
C GLU A 17 26.29 14.73 -5.58
N ARG A 18 27.14 15.76 -5.60
CA ARG A 18 26.97 16.92 -6.49
C ARG A 18 27.02 16.53 -7.96
N PHE A 19 27.97 15.66 -8.33
CA PHE A 19 28.10 15.17 -9.70
C PHE A 19 26.86 14.37 -10.15
N ILE A 20 26.36 13.47 -9.29
CA ILE A 20 25.11 12.73 -9.54
C ILE A 20 23.93 13.70 -9.65
N SER A 21 23.85 14.72 -8.79
CA SER A 21 22.80 15.73 -8.83
C SER A 21 22.82 16.55 -10.12
N ASP A 22 24.01 16.95 -10.61
CA ASP A 22 24.16 17.67 -11.87
C ASP A 22 23.77 16.81 -13.08
N ILE A 23 24.10 15.50 -13.07
CA ILE A 23 23.61 14.56 -14.09
C ILE A 23 22.09 14.45 -14.04
N LYS A 24 21.50 14.25 -12.85
CA LYS A 24 20.04 14.17 -12.66
C LYS A 24 19.33 15.42 -13.16
N GLY A 25 19.90 16.61 -12.93
CA GLY A 25 19.36 17.89 -13.41
C GLY A 25 19.37 18.05 -14.93
N LYS A 26 20.21 17.30 -15.65
CA LYS A 26 20.32 17.34 -17.12
C LYS A 26 19.47 16.28 -17.82
N LEU A 27 18.98 15.27 -17.10
CA LEU A 27 18.10 14.25 -17.66
C LEU A 27 16.77 14.90 -18.07
N LYS A 28 16.31 14.61 -19.29
CA LYS A 28 14.97 14.94 -19.78
C LYS A 28 14.24 13.64 -20.07
N THR A 29 12.98 13.52 -19.64
CA THR A 29 12.18 12.34 -19.95
C THR A 29 11.39 12.56 -21.23
N GLU A 30 11.55 11.65 -22.18
CA GLU A 30 10.70 11.60 -23.36
C GLU A 30 9.40 10.85 -23.06
N ILE A 31 8.27 11.49 -23.33
CA ILE A 31 6.96 10.86 -23.19
C ILE A 31 6.69 10.05 -24.46
N LYS A 32 6.51 8.73 -24.27
CA LYS A 32 6.17 7.79 -25.35
C LYS A 32 4.94 8.29 -26.14
N LYS A 33 4.82 7.87 -27.41
CA LYS A 33 3.71 8.29 -28.28
C LYS A 33 2.33 7.82 -27.79
N ASP A 34 2.28 6.68 -27.10
CA ASP A 34 1.10 5.99 -26.58
C ASP A 34 0.76 6.32 -25.11
N ASP A 35 1.44 7.30 -24.50
CA ASP A 35 1.15 7.73 -23.14
C ASP A 35 -0.31 8.21 -23.00
N LYS A 36 -0.98 7.76 -21.93
CA LYS A 36 -2.39 8.06 -21.67
C LYS A 36 -2.65 9.57 -21.53
N ASN A 37 -1.77 10.31 -20.87
CA ASN A 37 -1.92 11.76 -20.71
C ASN A 37 -1.72 12.49 -22.04
N LYS A 38 -0.80 12.01 -22.88
CA LYS A 38 -0.60 12.54 -24.23
C LYS A 38 -1.80 12.28 -25.15
N THR A 39 -2.39 11.09 -25.04
CA THR A 39 -3.60 10.72 -25.77
C THR A 39 -4.80 11.59 -25.35
N GLU A 40 -4.98 11.79 -24.05
CA GLU A 40 -6.01 12.71 -23.52
C GLU A 40 -5.75 14.15 -23.93
N LEU A 41 -4.50 14.64 -23.89
CA LEU A 41 -4.16 15.99 -24.36
C LEU A 41 -4.58 16.20 -25.82
N ILE A 42 -4.24 15.27 -26.71
CA ILE A 42 -4.60 15.34 -28.14
C ILE A 42 -6.12 15.37 -28.31
N LYS A 43 -6.84 14.55 -27.55
CA LYS A 43 -8.31 14.52 -27.58
C LYS A 43 -8.91 15.87 -27.18
N TRP A 44 -8.47 16.44 -26.05
CA TRP A 44 -8.98 17.73 -25.57
C TRP A 44 -8.55 18.91 -26.44
N GLN A 45 -7.36 18.86 -27.04
CA GLN A 45 -6.93 19.85 -28.04
C GLN A 45 -7.79 19.79 -29.30
N LYS A 46 -8.12 18.58 -29.78
CA LYS A 46 -9.05 18.41 -30.90
C LYS A 46 -10.43 18.98 -30.56
N GLU A 47 -10.98 18.63 -29.39
CA GLU A 47 -12.28 19.14 -28.94
C GLU A 47 -12.28 20.67 -28.79
N TYR A 48 -11.22 21.25 -28.23
CA TYR A 48 -11.05 22.70 -28.13
C TYR A 48 -10.98 23.37 -29.51
N ASN A 49 -10.26 22.77 -30.47
CA ASN A 49 -10.16 23.30 -31.82
C ASN A 49 -11.47 23.19 -32.59
N ASP A 50 -12.16 22.05 -32.49
CA ASP A 50 -13.48 21.84 -33.10
C ASP A 50 -14.51 22.82 -32.53
N LEU A 51 -14.46 23.07 -31.21
CA LEU A 51 -15.33 24.04 -30.54
C LEU A 51 -15.02 25.49 -30.91
N ASN A 52 -13.79 25.82 -31.30
CA ASN A 52 -13.41 27.16 -31.76
C ASN A 52 -13.49 27.35 -33.28
N ALA A 53 -13.80 26.29 -34.03
CA ALA A 53 -13.93 26.35 -35.48
C ALA A 53 -15.06 27.31 -35.92
N PRO A 54 -14.94 27.95 -37.10
CA PRO A 54 -16.01 28.77 -37.64
C PRO A 54 -17.28 27.93 -37.86
N LEU A 55 -18.43 28.44 -37.42
CA LEU A 55 -19.70 27.78 -37.65
C LEU A 55 -20.31 28.23 -38.97
N LEU A 56 -20.97 27.30 -39.65
CA LEU A 56 -21.70 27.57 -40.89
C LEU A 56 -23.03 28.32 -40.65
N PHE A 57 -23.54 28.29 -39.42
CA PHE A 57 -24.82 28.85 -39.00
C PHE A 57 -24.68 29.63 -37.69
N GLU A 58 -25.48 30.68 -37.53
CA GLU A 58 -25.54 31.45 -36.27
C GLU A 58 -26.23 30.64 -35.17
N LEU A 59 -25.63 30.65 -33.98
CA LEU A 59 -26.18 29.99 -32.80
C LEU A 59 -27.15 30.92 -32.08
N ASN A 60 -28.16 30.35 -31.42
CA ASN A 60 -28.98 31.12 -30.49
C ASN A 60 -28.23 31.39 -29.17
N ALA A 61 -28.70 32.36 -28.38
CA ALA A 61 -28.04 32.76 -27.13
C ALA A 61 -27.85 31.62 -26.10
N LYS A 62 -28.71 30.59 -26.14
CA LYS A 62 -28.61 29.42 -25.25
C LYS A 62 -27.50 28.47 -25.71
N GLU A 63 -27.40 28.25 -27.01
CA GLU A 63 -26.35 27.44 -27.65
C GLU A 63 -24.98 28.10 -27.51
N GLU A 64 -24.90 29.42 -27.68
CA GLU A 64 -23.65 30.18 -27.52
C GLU A 64 -23.11 30.03 -26.09
N LYS A 65 -23.99 30.17 -25.08
CA LYS A 65 -23.62 29.99 -23.67
C LYS A 65 -23.19 28.55 -23.35
N ALA A 66 -23.85 27.55 -23.95
CA ALA A 66 -23.47 26.15 -23.78
C ALA A 66 -22.12 25.84 -24.44
N ARG A 67 -21.88 26.39 -25.63
CA ARG A 67 -20.60 26.29 -26.36
C ARG A 67 -19.47 26.93 -25.58
N GLN A 68 -19.66 28.15 -25.07
CA GLN A 68 -18.65 28.84 -24.27
C GLN A 68 -18.29 28.06 -22.99
N LYS A 69 -19.28 27.43 -22.34
CA LYS A 69 -19.02 26.56 -21.19
C LYS A 69 -18.13 25.38 -21.55
N LYS A 70 -18.38 24.72 -22.69
CA LYS A 70 -17.55 23.62 -23.18
C LYS A 70 -16.16 24.06 -23.60
N ILE A 71 -16.02 25.25 -24.21
CA ILE A 71 -14.71 25.84 -24.55
C ILE A 71 -13.88 26.04 -23.28
N ASN A 72 -14.46 26.64 -22.24
CA ASN A 72 -13.77 26.86 -20.97
C ASN A 72 -13.36 25.54 -20.30
N GLU A 73 -14.21 24.51 -20.37
CA GLU A 73 -13.91 23.18 -19.86
C GLU A 73 -12.77 22.50 -20.63
N ALA A 74 -12.84 22.49 -21.97
CA ALA A 74 -11.80 21.95 -22.83
C ALA A 74 -10.46 22.67 -22.62
N GLN A 75 -10.47 24.01 -22.53
CA GLN A 75 -9.27 24.81 -22.25
C GLN A 75 -8.64 24.43 -20.90
N LYS A 76 -9.46 24.30 -19.85
CA LYS A 76 -9.00 23.88 -18.52
C LYS A 76 -8.34 22.50 -18.56
N MET A 77 -8.93 21.56 -19.31
CA MET A 77 -8.38 20.21 -19.45
C MET A 77 -7.09 20.18 -20.27
N VAL A 78 -7.00 20.98 -21.34
CA VAL A 78 -5.76 21.17 -22.13
C VAL A 78 -4.65 21.69 -21.22
N SER A 79 -4.85 22.80 -20.52
CA SER A 79 -3.83 23.36 -19.62
C SER A 79 -3.43 22.40 -18.50
N LYS A 80 -4.37 21.61 -17.97
CA LYS A 80 -4.07 20.57 -16.98
C LYS A 80 -3.12 19.51 -17.54
N TYR A 81 -3.42 18.95 -18.71
CA TYR A 81 -2.58 17.89 -19.30
C TYR A 81 -1.25 18.43 -19.84
N GLU A 82 -1.21 19.67 -20.33
CA GLU A 82 0.04 20.36 -20.70
C GLU A 82 0.96 20.52 -19.48
N ALA A 83 0.43 21.00 -18.34
CA ALA A 83 1.20 21.12 -17.12
C ALA A 83 1.73 19.77 -16.62
N ILE A 84 0.90 18.71 -16.66
CA ILE A 84 1.33 17.35 -16.30
C ILE A 84 2.45 16.87 -17.22
N ILE A 85 2.31 17.05 -18.53
CA ILE A 85 3.31 16.64 -19.53
C ILE A 85 4.61 17.44 -19.37
N GLU A 86 4.51 18.73 -19.08
CA GLU A 86 5.65 19.60 -18.86
C GLU A 86 6.39 19.27 -17.58
N ASP A 87 5.68 18.99 -16.48
CA ASP A 87 6.28 18.51 -15.23
C ASP A 87 6.97 17.15 -15.41
N ILE A 88 6.41 16.25 -16.23
CA ILE A 88 7.05 14.97 -16.60
C ILE A 88 8.32 15.22 -17.42
N LYS A 89 8.25 16.06 -18.47
CA LYS A 89 9.39 16.36 -19.35
C LYS A 89 10.55 17.03 -18.59
N ASN A 90 10.22 17.94 -17.69
CA ASN A 90 11.18 18.66 -16.85
C ASN A 90 11.67 17.85 -15.66
N ASN A 91 11.27 16.57 -15.54
CA ASN A 91 11.74 15.67 -14.50
C ASN A 91 11.58 16.23 -13.08
N LYS A 92 10.57 17.07 -12.84
CA LYS A 92 10.28 17.66 -11.52
C LYS A 92 10.01 16.57 -10.48
N ILE A 93 9.39 15.47 -10.92
CA ILE A 93 9.15 14.27 -10.10
C ILE A 93 10.46 13.61 -9.67
N TYR A 94 11.52 13.72 -10.50
CA TYR A 94 12.82 13.09 -10.26
C TYR A 94 13.83 13.98 -9.54
N GLN A 95 13.59 15.30 -9.40
CA GLN A 95 14.53 16.20 -8.74
C GLN A 95 14.88 15.78 -7.30
N ASN A 96 14.02 14.97 -6.65
CA ASN A 96 14.28 14.33 -5.37
C ASN A 96 14.09 12.80 -5.40
N ALA A 97 13.92 12.19 -6.58
CA ALA A 97 13.70 10.75 -6.66
C ALA A 97 15.01 9.98 -6.55
N PHE A 98 14.92 8.84 -5.87
CA PHE A 98 15.97 7.84 -5.86
C PHE A 98 15.89 7.02 -7.16
N GLU A 99 16.75 7.32 -8.12
CA GLU A 99 16.79 6.60 -9.40
C GLU A 99 17.81 5.46 -9.33
N TRP A 100 17.29 4.23 -9.20
CA TRP A 100 18.08 3.02 -9.00
C TRP A 100 19.19 2.84 -10.03
N ARG A 101 18.95 3.19 -11.30
CA ARG A 101 19.93 3.02 -12.38
C ARG A 101 21.19 3.89 -12.21
N LEU A 102 21.03 5.06 -11.59
CA LEU A 102 22.14 5.97 -11.32
C LEU A 102 22.89 5.59 -10.05
N GLU A 103 22.16 5.17 -9.03
CA GLU A 103 22.70 4.84 -7.70
C GLU A 103 23.34 3.45 -7.66
N PHE A 104 22.87 2.54 -8.52
CA PHE A 104 23.29 1.14 -8.60
C PHE A 104 23.45 0.70 -10.08
N PRO A 105 24.41 1.23 -10.84
CA PRO A 105 24.63 0.84 -12.23
C PRO A 105 25.02 -0.64 -12.38
N GLU A 106 25.41 -1.35 -11.31
CA GLU A 106 25.64 -2.79 -11.36
C GLU A 106 24.34 -3.60 -11.60
N ILE A 107 23.18 -2.95 -11.50
CA ILE A 107 21.89 -3.53 -11.90
C ILE A 107 21.52 -3.17 -13.33
N LEU A 108 22.49 -2.70 -14.13
CA LEU A 108 22.38 -2.56 -15.58
C LEU A 108 23.20 -3.64 -16.28
N ASP A 109 22.76 -4.07 -17.46
CA ASP A 109 23.59 -4.86 -18.37
C ASP A 109 24.57 -3.99 -19.18
N GLU A 110 25.35 -4.61 -20.06
CA GLU A 110 26.35 -3.93 -20.91
C GLU A 110 25.74 -2.88 -21.84
N ASP A 111 24.46 -3.06 -22.22
CA ASP A 111 23.70 -2.12 -23.05
C ASP A 111 23.00 -1.02 -22.23
N GLY A 112 23.15 -1.04 -20.90
CA GLY A 112 22.55 -0.08 -19.98
C GLY A 112 21.07 -0.36 -19.66
N SER A 113 20.56 -1.55 -19.97
CA SER A 113 19.19 -1.97 -19.64
C SER A 113 19.10 -2.47 -18.20
N PHE A 114 17.99 -2.16 -17.53
CA PHE A 114 17.79 -2.54 -16.13
C PHE A 114 17.60 -4.06 -15.99
N ILE A 115 18.57 -4.72 -15.36
CA ILE A 115 18.49 -6.15 -15.01
C ILE A 115 17.80 -6.37 -13.66
N GLY A 116 18.01 -5.47 -12.70
CA GLY A 116 17.41 -5.52 -11.35
C GLY A 116 18.29 -6.11 -10.26
N PHE A 117 17.71 -6.41 -9.11
CA PHE A 117 18.41 -6.93 -7.92
C PHE A 117 18.22 -8.44 -7.74
N ASP A 118 19.23 -9.12 -7.22
CA ASP A 118 19.16 -10.53 -6.84
C ASP A 118 18.38 -10.73 -5.53
N ALA A 119 18.52 -9.79 -4.60
CA ALA A 119 17.78 -9.77 -3.35
C ALA A 119 17.47 -8.34 -2.90
N ILE A 120 16.30 -8.15 -2.30
CA ILE A 120 15.88 -6.90 -1.66
C ILE A 120 15.35 -7.26 -0.27
N ILE A 121 15.92 -6.63 0.76
CA ILE A 121 15.55 -6.85 2.15
C ILE A 121 15.25 -5.49 2.80
N GLY A 122 14.23 -5.40 3.64
CA GLY A 122 13.88 -4.13 4.27
C GLY A 122 12.78 -4.20 5.31
N ASN A 123 12.57 -3.07 5.97
CA ASN A 123 11.50 -2.83 6.91
C ASN A 123 10.73 -1.57 6.44
N PRO A 124 9.80 -1.71 5.48
CA PRO A 124 9.06 -0.57 4.92
C PRO A 124 8.27 0.20 5.99
N PRO A 125 7.91 1.48 5.74
CA PRO A 125 7.15 2.28 6.70
C PRO A 125 5.72 1.75 6.94
N TYR A 126 5.22 1.96 8.15
CA TYR A 126 3.92 1.49 8.64
C TYR A 126 2.94 2.67 8.74
N MET A 127 2.37 3.06 7.60
CA MET A 127 1.46 4.20 7.51
C MET A 127 0.28 3.89 6.59
N GLN A 128 -0.93 4.26 7.00
CA GLN A 128 -2.11 4.16 6.16
C GLN A 128 -2.05 5.21 5.04
N LEU A 129 -2.31 4.79 3.81
CA LEU A 129 -2.26 5.65 2.63
C LEU A 129 -3.22 6.84 2.75
N GLN A 130 -4.41 6.65 3.32
CA GLN A 130 -5.38 7.73 3.53
C GLN A 130 -4.81 8.91 4.34
N LEU A 131 -3.90 8.67 5.28
CA LEU A 131 -3.29 9.71 6.12
C LEU A 131 -2.26 10.56 5.38
N MET A 132 -1.89 10.16 4.16
CA MET A 132 -0.88 10.85 3.34
C MET A 132 -1.44 12.00 2.50
N GLY A 133 -2.74 12.32 2.63
CA GLY A 133 -3.37 13.45 1.93
C GLY A 133 -3.21 13.35 0.41
N GLU A 134 -2.67 14.40 -0.20
CA GLU A 134 -2.48 14.49 -1.67
C GLU A 134 -1.57 13.40 -2.24
N MET A 135 -0.63 12.88 -1.45
CA MET A 135 0.27 11.80 -1.89
C MET A 135 -0.49 10.50 -2.17
N ALA A 136 -1.59 10.24 -1.45
CA ALA A 136 -2.44 9.08 -1.74
C ALA A 136 -2.98 9.15 -3.19
N ASP A 137 -3.40 10.34 -3.63
CA ASP A 137 -3.90 10.54 -4.99
C ASP A 137 -2.78 10.44 -6.03
N VAL A 138 -1.55 10.83 -5.68
CA VAL A 138 -0.37 10.59 -6.52
C VAL A 138 -0.15 9.09 -6.71
N TYR A 139 -0.07 8.31 -5.62
CA TYR A 139 0.13 6.86 -5.70
C TYR A 139 -0.99 6.14 -6.44
N GLN A 140 -2.24 6.62 -6.31
CA GLN A 140 -3.36 6.10 -7.07
C GLN A 140 -3.18 6.24 -8.58
N ARG A 141 -2.52 7.32 -9.03
CA ARG A 141 -2.25 7.56 -10.46
C ARG A 141 -1.04 6.77 -10.99
N MET A 142 -0.26 6.13 -10.11
CA MET A 142 0.91 5.34 -10.48
C MET A 142 0.58 3.89 -10.86
N ASP A 143 -0.71 3.52 -10.87
CA ASP A 143 -1.22 2.23 -11.39
C ASP A 143 -0.65 0.98 -10.71
N TYR A 144 -0.34 1.08 -9.41
CA TYR A 144 0.02 -0.08 -8.59
C TYR A 144 -1.16 -1.05 -8.47
N GLN A 145 -0.95 -2.32 -8.84
CA GLN A 145 -1.93 -3.40 -8.70
C GLN A 145 -2.36 -3.62 -7.25
N VAL A 146 -1.46 -3.37 -6.28
CA VAL A 146 -1.73 -3.54 -4.85
C VAL A 146 -2.32 -2.30 -4.18
N TYR A 147 -2.52 -1.20 -4.91
CA TYR A 147 -3.02 0.04 -4.31
C TYR A 147 -4.44 -0.12 -3.78
N GLU A 148 -4.59 0.17 -2.49
CA GLU A 148 -5.88 0.44 -1.88
C GLU A 148 -5.82 1.68 -0.99
N ARG A 149 -6.80 2.57 -1.14
CA ARG A 149 -6.78 3.88 -0.44
C ARG A 149 -6.83 3.74 1.09
N MET A 150 -7.54 2.71 1.57
CA MET A 150 -7.61 2.35 3.00
C MET A 150 -6.49 1.38 3.43
N GLY A 151 -5.58 1.05 2.52
CA GLY A 151 -4.45 0.16 2.79
C GLY A 151 -3.24 0.88 3.37
N ASP A 152 -2.22 0.09 3.67
CA ASP A 152 -0.95 0.58 4.19
C ASP A 152 0.08 0.77 3.06
N ILE A 153 0.96 1.75 3.21
CA ILE A 153 1.96 2.10 2.19
C ILE A 153 2.94 0.95 1.89
N TYR A 154 3.25 0.09 2.87
CA TYR A 154 4.15 -1.04 2.66
C TYR A 154 3.66 -1.99 1.56
N CYS A 155 2.36 -2.01 1.26
CA CYS A 155 1.82 -2.78 0.13
C CYS A 155 2.49 -2.33 -1.18
N LEU A 156 2.61 -1.01 -1.40
CA LEU A 156 3.26 -0.44 -2.59
C LEU A 156 4.75 -0.80 -2.66
N PHE A 157 5.41 -0.92 -1.51
CA PHE A 157 6.81 -1.35 -1.44
C PHE A 157 6.99 -2.79 -1.92
N TYR A 158 6.04 -3.70 -1.66
CA TYR A 158 6.14 -5.06 -2.19
C TYR A 158 6.10 -5.11 -3.71
N GLU A 159 5.18 -4.35 -4.33
CA GLU A 159 5.08 -4.27 -5.78
C GLU A 159 6.29 -3.56 -6.39
N LEU A 160 6.75 -2.46 -5.77
CA LEU A 160 7.98 -1.78 -6.18
C LEU A 160 9.19 -2.72 -6.10
N GLY A 161 9.38 -3.39 -4.97
CA GLY A 161 10.48 -4.35 -4.78
C GLY A 161 10.43 -5.48 -5.81
N TYR A 162 9.26 -6.05 -6.08
CA TYR A 162 9.08 -7.05 -7.12
C TYR A 162 9.48 -6.53 -8.51
N ASN A 163 9.09 -5.30 -8.86
CA ASN A 163 9.44 -4.70 -10.14
C ASN A 163 10.96 -4.47 -10.28
N LEU A 164 11.64 -4.21 -9.16
CA LEU A 164 13.10 -4.01 -9.11
C LEU A 164 13.90 -5.32 -9.10
N LEU A 165 13.30 -6.47 -8.81
CA LEU A 165 14.00 -7.75 -8.80
C LEU A 165 14.31 -8.28 -10.21
N LYS A 166 15.42 -9.01 -10.32
CA LYS A 166 15.68 -9.96 -11.42
C LYS A 166 14.68 -11.13 -11.37
N PRO A 167 14.44 -11.85 -12.48
CA PRO A 167 13.85 -13.18 -12.44
C PRO A 167 14.58 -14.07 -11.42
N GLU A 168 13.82 -14.90 -10.69
CA GLU A 168 14.32 -15.74 -9.59
C GLU A 168 14.88 -14.99 -8.36
N GLY A 169 14.95 -13.65 -8.38
CA GLY A 169 15.36 -12.83 -7.25
C GLY A 169 14.39 -12.88 -6.07
N HIS A 170 14.87 -12.52 -4.88
CA HIS A 170 14.12 -12.65 -3.62
C HIS A 170 13.83 -11.31 -2.94
N LEU A 171 12.60 -11.11 -2.52
CA LEU A 171 12.14 -9.96 -1.76
C LEU A 171 11.78 -10.43 -0.35
N SER A 172 12.35 -9.82 0.70
CA SER A 172 12.01 -10.15 2.09
C SER A 172 11.76 -8.88 2.89
N PHE A 173 10.53 -8.72 3.38
CA PHE A 173 10.17 -7.54 4.18
C PHE A 173 9.56 -7.91 5.52
N ILE A 174 9.89 -7.11 6.53
CA ILE A 174 9.19 -7.03 7.81
C ILE A 174 8.07 -6.01 7.65
N THR A 175 6.80 -6.41 7.77
CA THR A 175 5.64 -5.51 7.66
C THR A 175 4.54 -5.89 8.63
N SER A 176 3.50 -5.06 8.75
CA SER A 176 2.31 -5.39 9.54
C SER A 176 1.63 -6.64 8.98
N ASN A 177 1.18 -7.55 9.83
CA ASN A 177 0.48 -8.76 9.39
C ASN A 177 -0.98 -8.50 8.95
N LYS A 178 -1.49 -7.27 9.13
CA LYS A 178 -2.90 -6.91 8.85
C LYS A 178 -3.34 -7.22 7.42
N TRP A 179 -2.46 -7.10 6.44
CA TRP A 179 -2.78 -7.41 5.03
C TRP A 179 -3.25 -8.86 4.84
N MET A 180 -2.87 -9.77 5.74
CA MET A 180 -3.30 -11.17 5.69
C MET A 180 -4.81 -11.30 5.86
N ARG A 181 -5.43 -10.49 6.74
CA ARG A 181 -6.84 -10.64 7.14
C ARG A 181 -7.75 -9.48 6.73
N ALA A 182 -7.20 -8.27 6.65
CA ALA A 182 -7.98 -7.08 6.35
C ALA A 182 -8.49 -7.07 4.90
N GLY A 183 -9.63 -6.40 4.70
CA GLY A 183 -10.26 -6.24 3.38
C GLY A 183 -9.36 -5.55 2.36
N TYR A 184 -8.65 -4.48 2.77
CA TYR A 184 -7.71 -3.76 1.89
C TYR A 184 -6.57 -4.65 1.39
N GLY A 185 -6.23 -5.72 2.12
CA GLY A 185 -5.16 -6.64 1.75
C GLY A 185 -5.50 -7.56 0.58
N ALA A 186 -6.75 -7.57 0.08
CA ALA A 186 -7.18 -8.49 -0.97
C ALA A 186 -6.33 -8.38 -2.25
N LYS A 187 -6.04 -7.15 -2.71
CA LYS A 187 -5.19 -6.94 -3.89
C LYS A 187 -3.75 -7.40 -3.68
N MET A 188 -3.22 -7.20 -2.48
CA MET A 188 -1.88 -7.66 -2.12
C MET A 188 -1.78 -9.18 -2.06
N ARG A 189 -2.79 -9.86 -1.48
CA ARG A 189 -2.86 -11.33 -1.47
C ARG A 189 -2.94 -11.88 -2.89
N LYS A 190 -3.77 -11.26 -3.74
CA LYS A 190 -3.85 -11.60 -5.16
C LYS A 190 -2.52 -11.40 -5.88
N PHE A 191 -1.84 -10.28 -5.65
CA PHE A 191 -0.53 -10.01 -6.22
C PHE A 191 0.51 -11.07 -5.83
N PHE A 192 0.58 -11.46 -4.55
CA PHE A 192 1.48 -12.52 -4.13
C PHE A 192 1.20 -13.86 -4.82
N VAL A 193 -0.08 -14.21 -4.99
CA VAL A 193 -0.48 -15.47 -5.63
C VAL A 193 -0.19 -15.48 -7.12
N GLU A 194 -0.47 -14.39 -7.82
CA GLU A 194 -0.44 -14.33 -9.29
C GLU A 194 0.89 -13.86 -9.87
N LYS A 195 1.65 -13.05 -9.14
CA LYS A 195 2.89 -12.42 -9.64
C LYS A 195 4.15 -12.98 -8.99
N THR A 196 4.04 -13.64 -7.84
CA THR A 196 5.22 -14.07 -7.09
C THR A 196 5.15 -15.56 -6.74
N ASN A 197 6.25 -16.07 -6.20
CA ASN A 197 6.30 -17.37 -5.54
C ASN A 197 6.59 -17.15 -4.05
N PRO A 198 5.56 -17.10 -3.18
CA PRO A 198 5.75 -16.91 -1.75
C PRO A 198 6.50 -18.10 -1.15
N LYS A 199 7.69 -17.84 -0.59
CA LYS A 199 8.58 -18.89 -0.07
C LYS A 199 8.43 -19.07 1.43
N LEU A 200 8.42 -17.97 2.17
CA LEU A 200 8.46 -17.98 3.63
C LEU A 200 7.57 -16.89 4.20
N LEU A 201 6.76 -17.25 5.20
CA LEU A 201 5.94 -16.33 5.98
C LEU A 201 6.04 -16.64 7.48
N ILE A 202 6.61 -15.73 8.24
CA ILE A 202 6.68 -15.82 9.70
C ILE A 202 5.76 -14.77 10.30
N ASP A 203 4.70 -15.18 10.98
CA ASP A 203 3.76 -14.27 11.67
C ASP A 203 4.10 -14.20 13.16
N PHE A 204 4.36 -12.99 13.68
CA PHE A 204 4.70 -12.82 15.09
C PHE A 204 3.49 -12.74 16.03
N ALA A 205 2.25 -12.73 15.51
CA ALA A 205 1.01 -13.03 16.22
C ALA A 205 0.90 -12.57 17.71
N GLY A 206 1.18 -11.29 17.99
CA GLY A 206 1.09 -10.72 19.33
C GLY A 206 2.38 -10.80 20.18
N VAL A 207 3.46 -11.35 19.64
CA VAL A 207 4.81 -11.21 20.20
C VAL A 207 5.34 -9.83 19.86
N LYS A 208 5.76 -9.08 20.88
CA LYS A 208 6.40 -7.78 20.68
C LYS A 208 7.78 -7.99 20.08
N VAL A 209 7.94 -7.57 18.82
CA VAL A 209 9.24 -7.58 18.13
C VAL A 209 9.98 -6.24 18.31
N PHE A 210 9.23 -5.16 18.50
CA PHE A 210 9.77 -3.81 18.69
C PHE A 210 9.26 -3.23 20.01
N ASP A 211 10.13 -2.56 20.76
CA ASP A 211 9.81 -2.04 22.09
C ASP A 211 8.73 -0.95 22.06
N GLU A 212 8.74 -0.12 21.01
CA GLU A 212 7.87 1.06 20.89
C GLU A 212 6.62 0.82 20.03
N ALA A 213 6.59 -0.22 19.19
CA ALA A 213 5.50 -0.43 18.24
C ALA A 213 4.49 -1.47 18.75
N THR A 214 3.21 -1.10 18.77
CA THR A 214 2.10 -2.01 19.11
C THR A 214 1.57 -2.79 17.91
N VAL A 215 2.30 -2.80 16.80
CA VAL A 215 1.83 -3.38 15.53
C VAL A 215 2.29 -4.82 15.45
N ASP A 216 1.34 -5.74 15.24
CA ASP A 216 1.68 -7.13 14.91
C ASP A 216 2.35 -7.20 13.55
N VAL A 217 3.53 -7.82 13.50
CA VAL A 217 4.35 -7.89 12.29
C VAL A 217 4.48 -9.31 11.75
N ASN A 218 4.85 -9.41 10.48
CA ASN A 218 5.29 -10.63 9.85
C ASN A 218 6.57 -10.38 9.04
N ILE A 219 7.30 -11.46 8.76
CA ILE A 219 8.31 -11.52 7.71
C ILE A 219 7.70 -12.28 6.54
N MET A 220 7.58 -11.63 5.39
CA MET A 220 7.18 -12.29 4.15
C MET A 220 8.34 -12.25 3.15
N THR A 221 8.73 -13.42 2.68
CA THR A 221 9.72 -13.61 1.62
C THR A 221 9.07 -14.20 0.38
N CYS A 222 9.19 -13.50 -0.74
CA CYS A 222 8.69 -13.91 -2.04
C CYS A 222 9.82 -13.97 -3.05
N GLN A 223 9.71 -14.90 -4.00
CA GLN A 223 10.60 -14.98 -5.15
C GLN A 223 9.88 -14.45 -6.39
N LYS A 224 10.61 -13.78 -7.29
CA LYS A 224 10.11 -13.37 -8.61
C LYS A 224 10.10 -14.56 -9.58
N ALA A 225 9.12 -15.43 -9.36
CA ALA A 225 8.91 -16.66 -10.10
C ALA A 225 7.42 -17.04 -10.05
N SER A 226 7.01 -18.01 -10.86
CA SER A 226 5.65 -18.57 -10.78
C SER A 226 5.40 -19.24 -9.44
N ASN A 227 4.21 -19.04 -8.89
CA ASN A 227 3.81 -19.60 -7.61
C ASN A 227 3.82 -21.13 -7.65
N GLN A 228 4.57 -21.75 -6.74
CA GLN A 228 4.62 -23.21 -6.60
C GLN A 228 3.57 -23.74 -5.62
N HIS A 229 2.78 -22.86 -5.01
CA HIS A 229 1.75 -23.17 -4.03
C HIS A 229 2.31 -23.91 -2.80
N LYS A 230 3.59 -23.68 -2.49
CA LYS A 230 4.34 -24.27 -1.39
C LYS A 230 5.05 -23.17 -0.63
N THR A 231 4.36 -22.61 0.35
CA THR A 231 4.92 -21.56 1.21
C THR A 231 5.20 -22.16 2.57
N GLU A 232 6.43 -22.04 3.05
CA GLU A 232 6.78 -22.39 4.41
C GLU A 232 6.24 -21.30 5.34
N THR A 233 5.32 -21.65 6.23
CA THR A 233 4.71 -20.70 7.16
C THR A 233 4.98 -21.10 8.60
N CYS A 234 5.14 -20.11 9.46
CA CYS A 234 5.34 -20.32 10.88
C CYS A 234 4.65 -19.21 11.65
N GLN A 235 3.87 -19.58 12.67
CA GLN A 235 3.36 -18.62 13.63
C GLN A 235 4.20 -18.69 14.90
N ILE A 236 4.78 -17.55 15.28
CA ILE A 236 5.52 -17.42 16.54
C ILE A 236 4.49 -17.34 17.68
N LYS A 237 4.69 -18.18 18.69
CA LYS A 237 3.83 -18.23 19.86
C LYS A 237 4.31 -17.25 20.93
N LYS A 238 3.42 -16.85 21.83
CA LYS A 238 3.69 -15.85 22.88
C LYS A 238 4.79 -16.25 23.87
N ASP A 239 5.03 -17.55 24.02
CA ASP A 239 6.11 -18.13 24.84
C ASP A 239 7.47 -18.12 24.14
N PHE A 240 7.54 -17.74 22.86
CA PHE A 240 8.80 -17.58 22.15
C PHE A 240 9.61 -16.44 22.77
N ASN A 241 10.80 -16.77 23.26
CA ASN A 241 11.77 -15.80 23.75
C ASN A 241 12.96 -15.71 22.78
N ILE A 242 13.07 -14.57 22.10
CA ILE A 242 14.11 -14.29 21.11
C ILE A 242 15.53 -14.24 21.72
N GLU A 243 15.65 -13.98 23.01
CA GLU A 243 16.94 -13.93 23.72
C GLU A 243 17.53 -15.33 23.95
N ILE A 244 16.67 -16.36 23.98
CA ILE A 244 17.05 -17.72 24.37
C ILE A 244 17.01 -18.67 23.16
N THR A 245 16.09 -18.43 22.22
CA THR A 245 15.87 -19.31 21.06
C THR A 245 16.14 -18.55 19.76
N LYS A 246 17.02 -19.10 18.92
CA LYS A 246 17.24 -18.56 17.58
C LYS A 246 15.98 -18.74 16.74
N LEU A 247 15.55 -17.66 16.09
CA LEU A 247 14.36 -17.65 15.23
C LEU A 247 14.45 -18.70 14.11
N SER A 248 15.63 -18.92 13.55
CA SER A 248 15.88 -19.95 12.52
C SER A 248 15.54 -21.36 13.01
N ASP A 249 15.92 -21.66 14.25
CA ASP A 249 15.77 -23.00 14.82
C ASP A 249 14.30 -23.25 15.14
N TYR A 250 13.65 -22.26 15.76
CA TYR A 250 12.21 -22.28 15.99
C TYR A 250 11.44 -22.45 14.67
N PHE A 251 11.79 -21.66 13.64
CA PHE A 251 11.16 -21.76 12.33
C PHE A 251 11.32 -23.17 11.74
N ASN A 252 12.52 -23.74 11.75
CA ASN A 252 12.76 -25.07 11.19
C ASN A 252 11.98 -26.18 11.92
N ILE A 253 11.75 -26.04 13.22
CA ILE A 253 10.99 -27.00 14.03
C ILE A 253 9.48 -26.84 13.81
N HIS A 254 8.99 -25.61 13.70
CA HIS A 254 7.56 -25.29 13.75
C HIS A 254 6.94 -24.92 12.40
N LYS A 255 7.73 -24.85 11.32
CA LYS A 255 7.19 -24.54 10.00
C LYS A 255 6.22 -25.60 9.53
N ILE A 256 5.20 -25.15 8.82
CA ILE A 256 4.27 -25.97 8.07
C ILE A 256 4.28 -25.51 6.61
N VAL A 257 3.97 -26.40 5.68
CA VAL A 257 3.80 -26.03 4.28
C VAL A 257 2.34 -25.66 4.07
N SER A 258 2.09 -24.42 3.69
CA SER A 258 0.76 -23.92 3.39
C SER A 258 0.61 -23.60 1.90
N THR A 259 -0.58 -23.89 1.38
CA THR A 259 -1.00 -23.40 0.08
C THR A 259 -1.43 -21.95 0.22
N PHE A 260 -0.52 -21.03 -0.13
CA PHE A 260 -0.87 -19.62 -0.13
C PHE A 260 -1.86 -19.33 -1.27
N GLY A 261 -3.10 -19.01 -0.89
CA GLY A 261 -4.13 -18.53 -1.80
C GLY A 261 -4.88 -19.59 -2.62
N GLU A 262 -5.48 -20.60 -1.99
CA GLU A 262 -6.54 -21.41 -2.66
C GLU A 262 -7.68 -20.52 -3.20
N SER A 263 -7.88 -19.33 -2.61
CA SER A 263 -8.58 -18.21 -3.23
C SER A 263 -7.81 -16.91 -3.00
N ALA A 264 -7.35 -16.26 -4.06
CA ALA A 264 -6.54 -15.04 -4.05
C ALA A 264 -7.19 -13.85 -3.30
N THR A 265 -8.49 -13.92 -2.99
CA THR A 265 -9.27 -12.83 -2.39
C THR A 265 -9.63 -13.05 -0.92
N THR A 266 -9.55 -14.27 -0.40
CA THR A 266 -9.93 -14.58 0.99
C THR A 266 -8.81 -14.28 1.98
N SER A 267 -9.16 -14.09 3.25
CA SER A 267 -8.18 -13.87 4.33
C SER A 267 -7.22 -15.05 4.44
N PHE A 268 -5.94 -14.77 4.59
CA PHE A 268 -4.91 -15.76 4.84
C PHE A 268 -4.69 -15.94 6.35
N VAL A 269 -4.70 -17.20 6.79
CA VAL A 269 -4.44 -17.59 8.18
C VAL A 269 -3.50 -18.79 8.16
N ILE A 270 -2.47 -18.76 9.00
CA ILE A 270 -1.58 -19.91 9.23
C ILE A 270 -2.34 -20.88 10.13
N LEU A 271 -2.62 -22.08 9.63
CA LEU A 271 -3.36 -23.12 10.34
C LEU A 271 -2.59 -24.44 10.23
N SER A 272 -2.45 -25.15 11.35
CA SER A 272 -2.02 -26.54 11.35
C SER A 272 -3.02 -27.44 10.61
N ASP A 273 -2.60 -28.66 10.25
CA ASP A 273 -3.48 -29.63 9.59
C ASP A 273 -4.73 -29.99 10.41
N ILE A 274 -4.63 -29.94 11.74
CA ILE A 274 -5.79 -30.17 12.62
C ILE A 274 -6.74 -28.97 12.54
N GLU A 275 -6.22 -27.75 12.65
CA GLU A 275 -7.03 -26.53 12.58
C GLU A 275 -7.67 -26.34 11.20
N LYS A 276 -6.95 -26.63 10.11
CA LYS A 276 -7.50 -26.61 8.74
C LYS A 276 -8.68 -27.56 8.61
N ARG A 277 -8.53 -28.82 9.07
CA ARG A 277 -9.62 -29.82 9.06
C ARG A 277 -10.81 -29.40 9.91
N ILE A 278 -10.58 -28.77 11.07
CA ILE A 278 -11.67 -28.26 11.92
C ILE A 278 -12.39 -27.12 11.20
N LYS A 279 -11.66 -26.16 10.64
CA LYS A 279 -12.22 -25.03 9.89
C LYS A 279 -13.07 -25.52 8.72
N GLU A 280 -12.57 -26.44 7.91
CA GLU A 280 -13.30 -27.03 6.77
C GLU A 280 -14.59 -27.72 7.21
N LYS A 281 -14.58 -28.47 8.33
CA LYS A 281 -15.79 -29.08 8.88
C LYS A 281 -16.82 -28.04 9.30
N ILE A 282 -16.38 -26.96 9.95
CA ILE A 282 -17.26 -25.87 10.38
C ILE A 282 -17.84 -25.15 9.16
N GLU A 283 -17.02 -24.81 8.16
CA GLU A 283 -17.47 -24.10 6.95
C GLU A 283 -18.37 -24.94 6.04
N LYS A 284 -18.22 -26.27 6.05
CA LYS A 284 -19.08 -27.18 5.27
C LYS A 284 -20.49 -27.27 5.84
N VAL A 285 -20.66 -27.12 7.15
CA VAL A 285 -21.95 -27.28 7.85
C VAL A 285 -22.58 -25.93 8.19
N GLY A 286 -21.76 -24.94 8.52
CA GLY A 286 -22.20 -23.62 8.98
C GLY A 286 -22.53 -22.67 7.84
N THR A 287 -23.43 -21.72 8.11
CA THR A 287 -23.70 -20.57 7.22
C THR A 287 -22.83 -19.40 7.67
N PRO A 288 -22.02 -18.77 6.79
CA PRO A 288 -21.23 -17.59 7.13
C PRO A 288 -22.12 -16.45 7.62
N LEU A 289 -21.70 -15.73 8.67
CA LEU A 289 -22.49 -14.63 9.26
C LEU A 289 -22.93 -13.55 8.26
N LYS A 290 -22.14 -13.33 7.21
CA LYS A 290 -22.48 -12.39 6.12
C LYS A 290 -23.71 -12.80 5.30
N ASP A 291 -24.08 -14.08 5.34
CA ASP A 291 -25.18 -14.67 4.58
C ASP A 291 -26.42 -14.87 5.48
N TRP A 292 -26.33 -14.47 6.75
CA TRP A 292 -27.48 -14.46 7.65
C TRP A 292 -28.31 -13.20 7.41
N ASP A 293 -29.61 -13.30 7.61
CA ASP A 293 -30.53 -12.15 7.60
C ASP A 293 -30.41 -11.36 8.91
N ILE A 294 -29.21 -10.80 9.15
CA ILE A 294 -28.88 -10.01 10.34
C ILE A 294 -28.21 -8.71 9.93
N GLN A 295 -28.51 -7.65 10.67
CA GLN A 295 -27.81 -6.37 10.53
C GLN A 295 -26.70 -6.27 11.58
N ILE A 296 -25.45 -6.30 11.11
CA ILE A 296 -24.28 -6.08 11.96
C ILE A 296 -24.02 -4.59 12.04
N ASN A 297 -24.33 -4.00 13.20
CA ASN A 297 -24.11 -2.59 13.47
C ASN A 297 -22.88 -2.36 14.34
N TYR A 298 -22.31 -1.16 14.25
CA TYR A 298 -21.29 -0.73 15.19
C TYR A 298 -21.94 -0.29 16.51
N GLY A 299 -21.20 -0.40 17.62
CA GLY A 299 -21.62 0.18 18.90
C GLY A 299 -21.71 1.71 18.86
N ILE A 300 -22.18 2.31 19.96
CA ILE A 300 -22.36 3.76 20.09
C ILE A 300 -21.02 4.49 19.91
N LYS A 301 -20.96 5.42 18.95
CA LYS A 301 -19.83 6.33 18.74
C LYS A 301 -20.19 7.68 19.36
N THR A 302 -19.64 7.96 20.54
CA THR A 302 -19.98 9.15 21.34
C THR A 302 -19.40 10.46 20.76
N GLY A 303 -18.38 10.38 19.90
CA GLY A 303 -17.64 11.55 19.39
C GLY A 303 -16.69 12.18 20.41
N TYR A 304 -16.98 12.05 21.72
CA TYR A 304 -16.08 12.46 22.79
C TYR A 304 -16.30 11.61 24.05
N ASN A 305 -15.54 10.52 24.19
CA ASN A 305 -15.76 9.53 25.26
C ASN A 305 -15.73 10.14 26.66
N GLU A 306 -14.82 11.08 26.94
CA GLU A 306 -14.64 11.66 28.28
C GLU A 306 -15.87 12.45 28.75
N ALA A 307 -16.66 13.03 27.83
CA ALA A 307 -17.87 13.77 28.17
C ALA A 307 -19.08 12.85 28.44
N PHE A 308 -19.12 11.66 27.85
CA PHE A 308 -20.30 10.79 27.88
C PHE A 308 -20.12 9.50 28.69
N ILE A 309 -18.88 9.12 28.99
CA ILE A 309 -18.55 7.93 29.76
C ILE A 309 -18.03 8.38 31.11
N ILE A 310 -18.87 8.21 32.12
CA ILE A 310 -18.60 8.61 33.51
C ILE A 310 -18.34 7.39 34.38
N ASP A 311 -17.56 7.57 35.44
CA ASP A 311 -17.37 6.54 36.46
C ASP A 311 -18.55 6.45 37.44
N GLY A 312 -18.55 5.43 38.29
CA GLY A 312 -19.62 5.21 39.27
C GLY A 312 -19.79 6.39 40.23
N LYS A 313 -18.67 7.00 40.65
CA LYS A 313 -18.68 8.16 41.56
C LYS A 313 -19.38 9.36 40.94
N THR A 314 -19.00 9.72 39.71
CA THR A 314 -19.59 10.84 38.97
C THR A 314 -21.08 10.61 38.69
N LYS A 315 -21.47 9.37 38.38
CA LYS A 315 -22.89 8.99 38.25
C LYS A 315 -23.65 9.31 39.54
N ASP A 316 -23.16 8.86 40.68
CA ASP A 316 -23.86 9.02 41.96
C ASP A 316 -23.97 10.51 42.35
N GLU A 317 -22.92 11.30 42.11
CA GLU A 317 -22.93 12.76 42.29
C GLU A 317 -23.95 13.46 41.40
N LEU A 318 -24.08 13.06 40.13
CA LEU A 318 -25.05 13.64 39.19
C LEU A 318 -26.48 13.29 39.56
N ILE A 319 -26.75 12.05 39.99
CA ILE A 319 -28.09 11.63 40.45
C ILE A 319 -28.48 12.36 41.73
N ALA A 320 -27.54 12.57 42.66
CA ALA A 320 -27.79 13.34 43.87
C ALA A 320 -28.17 14.81 43.59
N LYS A 321 -27.59 15.43 42.55
CA LYS A 321 -27.93 16.79 42.13
C LYS A 321 -29.31 16.90 41.46
N SER A 322 -29.75 15.86 40.77
CA SER A 322 -31.08 15.78 40.17
C SER A 322 -31.46 14.33 39.92
N SER A 323 -32.53 13.87 40.56
CA SER A 323 -33.03 12.49 40.43
C SER A 323 -33.40 12.12 38.99
N LYS A 324 -33.75 13.11 38.15
CA LYS A 324 -34.03 12.92 36.70
C LYS A 324 -32.82 12.41 35.92
N ASN A 325 -31.60 12.61 36.42
CA ASN A 325 -30.39 12.15 35.74
C ASN A 325 -30.30 10.61 35.69
N ALA A 326 -30.96 9.90 36.60
CA ALA A 326 -31.05 8.45 36.58
C ALA A 326 -31.81 7.90 35.34
N GLU A 327 -32.65 8.72 34.70
CA GLU A 327 -33.40 8.32 33.51
C GLU A 327 -32.54 8.31 32.24
N ILE A 328 -31.49 9.15 32.21
CA ILE A 328 -30.60 9.33 31.05
C ILE A 328 -29.26 8.60 31.20
N ILE A 329 -28.77 8.38 32.43
CA ILE A 329 -27.54 7.62 32.67
C ILE A 329 -27.84 6.13 32.53
N ARG A 330 -27.18 5.47 31.58
CA ARG A 330 -27.34 4.04 31.32
C ARG A 330 -26.01 3.30 31.48
N PRO A 331 -26.04 2.02 31.89
CA PRO A 331 -24.86 1.17 31.84
C PRO A 331 -24.31 1.10 30.42
N ILE A 332 -22.98 1.14 30.28
CA ILE A 332 -22.27 0.97 29.02
C ILE A 332 -21.32 -0.22 29.15
N LEU A 333 -21.24 -1.04 28.11
CA LEU A 333 -20.25 -2.11 27.99
C LEU A 333 -19.22 -1.71 26.95
N ARG A 334 -17.94 -1.73 27.29
CA ARG A 334 -16.85 -1.44 26.35
C ARG A 334 -16.10 -2.72 26.03
N GLY A 335 -15.52 -2.81 24.84
CA GLY A 335 -14.77 -4.00 24.43
C GLY A 335 -13.46 -4.28 25.19
N ARG A 336 -13.13 -3.50 26.23
CA ARG A 336 -12.00 -3.76 27.15
C ARG A 336 -12.47 -4.23 28.54
N ASP A 337 -13.77 -4.11 28.81
CA ASP A 337 -14.43 -4.65 30.01
C ASP A 337 -14.81 -6.11 29.74
#